data_AF-A0A0K3B5V8-F1
#
_entry.id   AF-A0A0K3B5V8-F1
#
_cell.length_a   1.000
_cell.length_b   1.000
_cell.length_c   1.000
_cell.angle_alpha   90.00
_cell.angle_beta   90.00
_cell.angle_gamma   90.00
#
_symmetry.space_group_name_H-M   'P 1'
#
loop_
_entity.id
_entity.type
_entity.pdbx_description
1 polymer ?
#
loop_
_entity_poly.entity_id
_entity_poly.type
_entity_poly.pdbx_seq_one_letter_code
_entity_poly.pdbx_strand_id
1 'polypeptide(L)'
;MTARATRDAGGVPATFLAGYIEILDAVSVSKRRLARDELESRRALGASAAEAGVALRSLVDLYLSVNWLVWRDLPAVTAAKNKEDVVGIAEAIMRAADDVVVALAEGYAEAQRATMRQEEAERREFIDDLFHGRSDLGRLAERAERFGLRLAGTYIVTAAKADHPFTDGDAVTRRVESLLLRQFDAHQVLVTTKQGLLLCIAPGALPNASTEFARHLENVLPPDQVGQVAVGRAHPGPGGILRSYEEARATLELAAALGLQSPVLSATELLVFQVLFRDRAAIIDLVGTVLGPLDKSRGGAMPLLETLSAYFATGENAAAAARRLFLSVRAFTYRLDRVKHLTGHDPRDPEQRFTLEAAVLGARLLNWPDQELPD
;
A
#
# COMPACT_ATOMS: atom_id res chain seq x y z
N MET A 1 -36.32 -29.66 -21.33
CA MET A 1 -36.34 -28.87 -20.09
C MET A 1 -35.11 -28.00 -19.95
N THR A 2 -33.91 -28.56 -20.12
CA THR A 2 -32.62 -27.85 -20.02
C THR A 2 -32.52 -26.63 -20.94
N ALA A 3 -33.01 -26.72 -22.18
CA ALA A 3 -33.06 -25.58 -23.11
C ALA A 3 -33.97 -24.42 -22.63
N ARG A 4 -34.99 -24.69 -21.80
CA ARG A 4 -35.84 -23.65 -21.20
C ARG A 4 -35.15 -23.02 -19.99
N ALA A 5 -34.56 -23.83 -19.11
CA ALA A 5 -33.78 -23.34 -17.98
C ALA A 5 -32.59 -22.46 -18.43
N THR A 6 -31.87 -22.85 -19.49
CA THR A 6 -30.82 -22.02 -20.09
C THR A 6 -31.34 -20.68 -20.59
N ARG A 7 -32.53 -20.62 -21.21
CA ARG A 7 -33.12 -19.33 -21.65
C ARG A 7 -33.50 -18.45 -20.47
N ASP A 8 -34.12 -19.03 -19.45
CA ASP A 8 -34.56 -18.32 -18.25
C ASP A 8 -33.34 -17.77 -17.46
N ALA A 9 -32.21 -18.48 -17.51
CA ALA A 9 -30.93 -18.08 -16.92
C ALA A 9 -30.08 -17.13 -17.81
N GLY A 10 -30.63 -16.54 -18.87
CA GLY A 10 -29.89 -15.61 -19.73
C GLY A 10 -28.83 -16.26 -20.63
N GLY A 11 -29.00 -17.53 -20.99
CA GLY A 11 -28.14 -18.24 -21.95
C GLY A 11 -27.02 -19.08 -21.34
N VAL A 12 -27.01 -19.30 -20.02
CA VAL A 12 -25.96 -20.11 -19.36
C VAL A 12 -25.95 -21.54 -19.93
N PRO A 13 -24.78 -22.06 -20.36
CA PRO A 13 -24.67 -23.40 -20.92
C PRO A 13 -25.22 -24.49 -20.00
N ALA A 14 -25.97 -25.42 -20.59
CA ALA A 14 -26.54 -26.57 -19.91
C ALA A 14 -25.47 -27.49 -19.27
N THR A 15 -24.21 -27.40 -19.70
CA THR A 15 -23.08 -28.15 -19.14
C THR A 15 -22.88 -27.88 -17.65
N PHE A 16 -23.26 -26.69 -17.17
CA PHE A 16 -23.19 -26.35 -15.74
C PHE A 16 -24.24 -27.08 -14.89
N LEU A 17 -25.19 -27.80 -15.49
CA LEU A 17 -26.17 -28.66 -14.81
C LEU A 17 -25.76 -30.13 -14.80
N ALA A 18 -24.57 -30.48 -15.28
CA ALA A 18 -24.13 -31.87 -15.39
C ALA A 18 -24.28 -32.64 -14.05
N GLY A 19 -24.99 -33.76 -14.09
CA GLY A 19 -25.26 -34.62 -12.92
C GLY A 19 -26.33 -34.10 -11.96
N TYR A 20 -26.90 -32.90 -12.17
CA TYR A 20 -27.84 -32.33 -11.19
C TYR A 20 -29.20 -33.02 -11.19
N ILE A 21 -29.72 -33.39 -12.37
CA ILE A 21 -31.03 -34.06 -12.48
C ILE A 21 -30.96 -35.45 -11.83
N GLU A 22 -29.84 -36.14 -12.00
CA GLU A 22 -29.56 -37.44 -11.37
C GLU A 22 -29.49 -37.33 -9.84
N ILE A 23 -28.89 -36.24 -9.32
CA ILE A 23 -28.88 -35.94 -7.87
C ILE A 23 -30.31 -35.69 -7.38
N LEU A 24 -31.11 -34.90 -8.10
CA LEU A 24 -32.50 -34.63 -7.72
C LEU A 24 -33.35 -35.91 -7.70
N ASP A 25 -33.19 -36.79 -8.68
CA ASP A 25 -33.88 -38.09 -8.71
C ASP A 25 -33.48 -38.95 -7.50
N ALA A 26 -32.18 -39.12 -7.27
CA ALA A 26 -31.66 -39.91 -6.15
C ALA A 26 -32.12 -39.36 -4.78
N VAL A 27 -32.09 -38.03 -4.60
CA VAL A 27 -32.55 -37.38 -3.36
C VAL A 27 -34.07 -37.47 -3.22
N SER A 28 -34.84 -37.37 -4.31
CA SER A 28 -36.30 -37.46 -4.26
C SER A 28 -36.77 -38.83 -3.74
N VAL A 29 -36.06 -39.91 -4.10
CA VAL A 29 -36.36 -41.28 -3.66
C VAL A 29 -35.86 -41.53 -2.23
N SER A 30 -34.59 -41.19 -1.96
CA SER A 30 -33.94 -41.55 -0.69
C SER A 30 -34.17 -40.56 0.45
N LYS A 31 -34.59 -39.33 0.12
CA LYS A 31 -34.77 -38.19 1.05
C LYS A 31 -33.52 -37.84 1.88
N ARG A 32 -32.33 -38.28 1.42
CA ARG A 32 -31.05 -37.99 2.09
C ARG A 32 -30.54 -36.59 1.78
N ARG A 33 -29.56 -36.12 2.56
CA ARG A 33 -28.75 -34.94 2.22
C ARG A 33 -27.72 -35.28 1.14
N LEU A 34 -27.20 -34.26 0.45
CA LEU A 34 -26.15 -34.47 -0.53
C LEU A 34 -24.91 -35.08 0.13
N ALA A 35 -24.31 -36.03 -0.57
CA ALA A 35 -23.05 -36.64 -0.19
C ALA A 35 -21.90 -35.66 -0.43
N ARG A 36 -20.75 -35.93 0.20
CA ARG A 36 -19.60 -35.03 0.15
C ARG A 36 -19.06 -34.85 -1.27
N ASP A 37 -19.00 -35.92 -2.05
CA ASP A 37 -18.59 -35.94 -3.45
C ASP A 37 -19.57 -35.17 -4.35
N GLU A 38 -20.88 -35.27 -4.08
CA GLU A 38 -21.90 -34.47 -4.79
C GLU A 38 -21.68 -32.97 -4.53
N LEU A 39 -21.47 -32.57 -3.26
CA LEU A 39 -21.15 -31.19 -2.89
C LEU A 39 -19.82 -30.71 -3.50
N GLU A 40 -18.77 -31.53 -3.48
CA GLU A 40 -17.47 -31.21 -4.09
C GLU A 40 -17.61 -31.02 -5.61
N SER A 41 -18.41 -31.85 -6.28
CA SER A 41 -18.70 -31.68 -7.71
C SER A 41 -19.42 -30.36 -8.01
N ARG A 42 -20.31 -29.90 -7.11
CA ARG A 42 -20.99 -28.61 -7.25
C ARG A 42 -20.03 -27.45 -7.04
N ARG A 43 -19.13 -27.53 -6.06
CA ARG A 43 -18.05 -26.54 -5.88
C ARG A 43 -17.19 -26.43 -7.14
N ALA A 44 -16.80 -27.56 -7.73
CA ALA A 44 -16.01 -27.58 -8.96
C ALA A 44 -16.74 -26.92 -10.15
N LEU A 45 -18.05 -27.14 -10.30
CA LEU A 45 -18.85 -26.45 -11.32
C LEU A 45 -18.99 -24.94 -11.03
N GLY A 46 -19.12 -24.55 -9.77
CA GLY A 46 -19.11 -23.14 -9.35
C GLY A 46 -17.79 -22.45 -9.72
N ALA A 47 -16.66 -23.11 -9.46
CA ALA A 47 -15.33 -22.62 -9.84
C ALA A 47 -15.19 -22.47 -11.36
N SER A 48 -15.54 -23.50 -12.13
CA SER A 48 -15.48 -23.47 -13.59
C SER A 48 -16.40 -22.39 -14.19
N ALA A 49 -17.56 -22.13 -13.59
CA ALA A 49 -18.46 -21.06 -14.01
C ALA A 49 -17.84 -19.66 -13.77
N ALA A 50 -17.14 -19.46 -12.66
CA ALA A 50 -16.41 -18.22 -12.38
C ALA A 50 -15.29 -17.99 -13.42
N GLU A 51 -14.51 -19.03 -13.72
CA GLU A 51 -13.45 -19.00 -14.75
C GLU A 51 -14.01 -18.69 -16.15
N ALA A 52 -15.21 -19.19 -16.46
CA ALA A 52 -15.91 -18.91 -17.71
C ALA A 52 -16.61 -17.53 -17.75
N GLY A 53 -16.51 -16.72 -16.68
CA GLY A 53 -17.12 -15.39 -16.60
C GLY A 53 -18.65 -15.38 -16.49
N VAL A 54 -19.24 -16.50 -16.08
CA VAL A 54 -20.70 -16.61 -15.89
C VAL A 54 -21.11 -15.87 -14.64
N ALA A 55 -22.12 -15.00 -14.72
CA ALA A 55 -22.61 -14.30 -13.52
C ALA A 55 -23.21 -15.30 -12.51
N LEU A 56 -22.79 -15.22 -11.24
CA LEU A 56 -23.29 -16.09 -10.16
C LEU A 56 -24.82 -16.11 -10.07
N ARG A 57 -25.47 -14.94 -10.25
CA ARG A 57 -26.94 -14.84 -10.26
C ARG A 57 -27.57 -15.76 -11.32
N SER A 58 -27.01 -15.76 -12.53
CA SER A 58 -27.52 -16.53 -13.67
C SER A 58 -27.27 -18.01 -13.46
N LEU A 59 -26.15 -18.38 -12.82
CA LEU A 59 -25.87 -19.75 -12.42
C LEU A 59 -26.88 -20.26 -11.38
N VAL A 60 -27.20 -19.46 -10.37
CA VAL A 60 -28.20 -19.81 -9.34
C VAL A 60 -29.60 -19.93 -9.99
N ASP A 61 -29.98 -18.97 -10.83
CA ASP A 61 -31.27 -18.99 -11.53
C ASP A 61 -31.44 -20.24 -12.41
N LEU A 62 -30.36 -20.70 -13.06
CA LEU A 62 -30.35 -21.95 -13.84
C LEU A 62 -30.74 -23.16 -12.99
N TYR A 63 -30.12 -23.31 -11.83
CA TYR A 63 -30.36 -24.43 -10.92
C TYR A 63 -31.77 -24.38 -10.32
N LEU A 64 -32.22 -23.20 -9.86
CA LEU A 64 -33.57 -23.03 -9.34
C LEU A 64 -34.63 -23.29 -10.41
N SER A 65 -34.41 -22.83 -11.65
CA SER A 65 -35.33 -23.06 -12.76
C SER A 65 -35.49 -24.55 -13.09
N VAL A 66 -34.39 -25.32 -13.05
CA VAL A 66 -34.44 -26.78 -13.26
C VAL A 66 -35.32 -27.45 -12.22
N ASN A 67 -35.21 -27.08 -10.94
CA ASN A 67 -35.99 -27.70 -9.86
C ASN A 67 -37.50 -27.65 -10.12
N TRP A 68 -38.02 -26.48 -10.51
CA TRP A 68 -39.44 -26.32 -10.82
C TRP A 68 -39.84 -27.00 -12.13
N LEU A 69 -38.93 -27.06 -13.11
CA LEU A 69 -39.20 -27.68 -14.42
C LEU A 69 -39.25 -29.20 -14.36
N VAL A 70 -38.42 -29.84 -13.53
CA VAL A 70 -38.38 -31.31 -13.43
C VAL A 70 -39.37 -31.85 -12.40
N TRP A 71 -39.85 -31.02 -11.47
CA TRP A 71 -40.71 -31.43 -10.35
C TRP A 71 -41.84 -32.40 -10.72
N ARG A 72 -42.59 -32.09 -11.80
CA ARG A 72 -43.77 -32.89 -12.19
C ARG A 72 -43.41 -34.24 -12.79
N ASP A 73 -42.19 -34.36 -13.30
CA ASP A 73 -41.72 -35.52 -14.06
C ASP A 73 -40.75 -36.39 -13.24
N LEU A 74 -40.46 -36.01 -11.99
CA LEU A 74 -39.63 -36.81 -11.11
C LEU A 74 -40.33 -38.13 -10.74
N PRO A 75 -39.68 -39.29 -10.92
CA PRO A 75 -40.28 -40.60 -10.64
C PRO A 75 -40.88 -40.70 -9.24
N ALA A 76 -40.18 -40.22 -8.21
CA ALA A 76 -40.68 -40.24 -6.83
C ALA A 76 -41.98 -39.42 -6.66
N VAL A 77 -42.09 -38.27 -7.33
CA VAL A 77 -43.30 -37.43 -7.29
C VAL A 77 -44.46 -38.12 -8.00
N THR A 78 -44.21 -38.74 -9.15
CA THR A 78 -45.25 -39.49 -9.89
C THR A 78 -45.72 -40.74 -9.16
N ALA A 79 -44.86 -41.38 -8.36
CA ALA A 79 -45.15 -42.58 -7.60
C ALA A 79 -45.74 -42.31 -6.20
N ALA A 80 -45.80 -41.05 -5.77
CA ALA A 80 -46.30 -40.65 -4.46
C ALA A 80 -47.78 -41.04 -4.29
N LYS A 81 -48.13 -41.69 -3.17
CA LYS A 81 -49.48 -42.22 -2.95
C LYS A 81 -50.36 -41.31 -2.09
N ASN A 82 -49.73 -40.45 -1.30
CA ASN A 82 -50.41 -39.57 -0.37
C ASN A 82 -49.71 -38.20 -0.27
N LYS A 83 -50.33 -37.29 0.49
CA LYS A 83 -49.80 -35.94 0.72
C LYS A 83 -48.45 -35.95 1.45
N GLU A 84 -48.26 -36.87 2.39
CA GLU A 84 -47.05 -36.97 3.22
C GLU A 84 -45.82 -37.34 2.37
N ASP A 85 -45.99 -38.21 1.38
CA ASP A 85 -44.96 -38.56 0.41
C ASP A 85 -44.51 -37.32 -0.37
N VAL A 86 -45.46 -36.56 -0.92
CA VAL A 86 -45.20 -35.34 -1.70
C VAL A 86 -44.49 -34.28 -0.84
N VAL A 87 -44.93 -34.08 0.40
CA VAL A 87 -44.28 -33.13 1.33
C VAL A 87 -42.84 -33.56 1.63
N GLY A 88 -42.61 -34.84 1.93
CA GLY A 88 -41.27 -35.34 2.21
C GLY A 88 -40.32 -35.23 1.00
N ILE A 89 -40.83 -35.44 -0.22
CA ILE A 89 -40.06 -35.24 -1.46
C ILE A 89 -39.77 -33.76 -1.68
N ALA A 90 -40.75 -32.89 -1.46
CA ALA A 90 -40.59 -31.44 -1.59
C ALA A 90 -39.51 -30.91 -0.64
N GLU A 91 -39.56 -31.32 0.63
CA GLU A 91 -38.54 -30.95 1.62
C GLU A 91 -37.14 -31.45 1.22
N ALA A 92 -37.02 -32.68 0.73
CA ALA A 92 -35.74 -33.23 0.29
C ALA A 92 -35.15 -32.46 -0.88
N ILE A 93 -35.97 -32.11 -1.88
CA ILE A 93 -35.54 -31.32 -3.05
C ILE A 93 -35.18 -29.89 -2.66
N MET A 94 -35.96 -29.24 -1.80
CA MET A 94 -35.64 -27.88 -1.32
C MET A 94 -34.31 -27.86 -0.54
N ARG A 95 -34.09 -28.86 0.33
CA ARG A 95 -32.82 -29.03 1.06
C ARG A 95 -31.65 -29.29 0.12
N ALA A 96 -31.84 -30.10 -0.91
CA ALA A 96 -30.83 -30.33 -1.93
C ALA A 96 -30.53 -29.08 -2.76
N ALA A 97 -31.56 -28.32 -3.15
CA ALA A 97 -31.38 -27.06 -3.86
C ALA A 97 -30.56 -26.06 -3.03
N ASP A 98 -30.84 -25.95 -1.74
CA ASP A 98 -30.07 -25.12 -0.80
C ASP A 98 -28.60 -25.56 -0.72
N ASP A 99 -28.36 -26.85 -0.45
CA ASP A 99 -27.01 -27.43 -0.37
C ASP A 99 -26.21 -27.20 -1.67
N VAL A 100 -26.85 -27.34 -2.84
CA VAL A 100 -26.22 -27.12 -4.15
C VAL A 100 -25.92 -25.65 -4.39
N VAL A 101 -26.85 -24.73 -4.09
CA VAL A 101 -26.63 -23.29 -4.27
C VAL A 101 -25.48 -22.80 -3.37
N VAL A 102 -25.43 -23.26 -2.12
CA VAL A 102 -24.33 -22.95 -1.21
C VAL A 102 -23.01 -23.46 -1.76
N ALA A 103 -22.94 -24.73 -2.18
CA ALA A 103 -21.71 -25.30 -2.73
C ALA A 103 -21.24 -24.62 -4.03
N LEU A 104 -22.16 -24.27 -4.93
CA LEU A 104 -21.85 -23.50 -6.14
C LEU A 104 -21.27 -22.12 -5.77
N ALA A 105 -21.92 -21.40 -4.85
CA ALA A 105 -21.48 -20.09 -4.41
C ALA A 105 -20.12 -20.12 -3.71
N GLU A 106 -19.86 -21.16 -2.89
CA GLU A 106 -18.55 -21.38 -2.26
C GLU A 106 -17.45 -21.56 -3.29
N GLY A 107 -17.62 -22.50 -4.23
CA GLY A 107 -16.62 -22.77 -5.27
C GLY A 107 -16.40 -21.59 -6.21
N TYR A 108 -17.48 -20.88 -6.56
CA TYR A 108 -17.42 -19.64 -7.34
C TYR A 108 -16.61 -18.56 -6.62
N ALA A 109 -16.92 -18.30 -5.35
CA ALA A 109 -16.23 -17.27 -4.57
C ALA A 109 -14.76 -17.64 -4.31
N GLU A 110 -14.45 -18.92 -4.12
CA GLU A 110 -13.07 -19.39 -3.97
C GLU A 110 -12.25 -19.20 -5.24
N ALA A 111 -12.78 -19.58 -6.41
CA ALA A 111 -12.12 -19.38 -7.70
C ALA A 111 -11.90 -17.88 -7.99
N GLN A 112 -12.90 -17.04 -7.69
CA GLN A 112 -12.76 -15.60 -7.87
C GLN A 112 -11.69 -15.00 -6.94
N ARG A 113 -11.64 -15.42 -5.66
CA ARG A 113 -10.58 -15.02 -4.72
C ARG A 113 -9.20 -15.55 -5.12
N ALA A 114 -9.11 -16.74 -5.71
CA ALA A 114 -7.85 -17.28 -6.20
C ALA A 114 -7.32 -16.45 -7.36
N THR A 115 -8.20 -16.08 -8.31
CA THR A 115 -7.86 -15.20 -9.44
C THR A 115 -7.37 -13.84 -8.97
N MET A 116 -8.09 -13.20 -8.03
CA MET A 116 -7.67 -11.91 -7.46
C MET A 116 -6.29 -11.99 -6.80
N ARG A 117 -6.05 -13.03 -5.98
CA ARG A 117 -4.74 -13.23 -5.32
C ARG A 117 -3.61 -13.48 -6.32
N GLN A 118 -3.89 -14.19 -7.42
CA GLN A 118 -2.94 -14.42 -8.50
C GLN A 118 -2.57 -13.10 -9.18
N GLU A 119 -3.55 -12.27 -9.53
CA GLU A 119 -3.30 -10.95 -10.12
C GLU A 119 -2.52 -10.02 -9.18
N GLU A 120 -2.85 -10.00 -7.89
CA GLU A 120 -2.11 -9.25 -6.87
C GLU A 120 -0.66 -9.73 -6.75
N ALA A 121 -0.43 -11.04 -6.77
CA ALA A 121 0.91 -11.63 -6.71
C ALA A 121 1.75 -11.29 -7.96
N GLU A 122 1.17 -11.42 -9.16
CA GLU A 122 1.83 -11.06 -10.42
C GLU A 122 2.17 -9.57 -10.48
N ARG A 123 1.30 -8.71 -9.92
CA ARG A 123 1.52 -7.27 -9.81
C ARG A 123 2.65 -6.94 -8.83
N ARG A 124 2.69 -7.60 -7.67
CA ARG A 124 3.78 -7.43 -6.68
C ARG A 124 5.12 -7.85 -7.26
N GLU A 125 5.17 -9.01 -7.91
CA GLU A 125 6.38 -9.50 -8.58
C GLU A 125 6.86 -8.49 -9.64
N PHE A 126 5.93 -7.88 -10.39
CA PHE A 126 6.28 -6.86 -11.38
C PHE A 126 6.92 -5.62 -10.74
N ILE A 127 6.37 -5.12 -9.63
CA ILE A 127 6.94 -3.98 -8.91
C ILE A 127 8.31 -4.32 -8.31
N ASP A 128 8.47 -5.53 -7.77
CA ASP A 128 9.77 -5.99 -7.30
C ASP A 128 10.79 -6.06 -8.44
N ASP A 129 10.43 -6.63 -9.59
CA ASP A 129 11.30 -6.67 -10.77
C ASP A 129 11.69 -5.28 -11.25
N LEU A 130 10.73 -4.35 -11.22
CA LEU A 130 10.93 -2.95 -11.57
C LEU A 130 11.93 -2.27 -10.63
N PHE A 131 11.85 -2.55 -9.32
CA PHE A 131 12.73 -1.96 -8.32
C PHE A 131 14.13 -2.56 -8.32
N HIS A 132 14.30 -3.83 -8.70
CA HIS A 132 15.62 -4.44 -8.77
C HIS A 132 16.31 -4.25 -10.12
N GLY A 133 15.60 -3.74 -11.14
CA GLY A 133 16.15 -3.55 -12.49
C GLY A 133 16.60 -4.84 -13.17
N ARG A 134 16.06 -6.00 -12.74
CA ARG A 134 16.53 -7.35 -13.15
C ARG A 134 15.87 -7.89 -14.41
N SER A 135 14.93 -7.15 -15.00
CA SER A 135 14.13 -7.63 -16.12
C SER A 135 14.50 -6.95 -17.44
N ASP A 136 14.40 -7.72 -18.53
CA ASP A 136 14.46 -7.21 -19.89
C ASP A 136 13.39 -6.11 -20.09
N LEU A 137 13.79 -5.00 -20.72
CA LEU A 137 12.93 -3.84 -20.99
C LEU A 137 11.68 -4.24 -21.80
N GLY A 138 11.80 -5.21 -22.71
CA GLY A 138 10.66 -5.70 -23.49
C GLY A 138 9.60 -6.40 -22.63
N ARG A 139 10.05 -7.24 -21.68
CA ARG A 139 9.16 -7.95 -20.76
C ARG A 139 8.56 -7.02 -19.69
N LEU A 140 9.32 -6.02 -19.24
CA LEU A 140 8.81 -4.97 -18.35
C LEU A 140 7.73 -4.13 -19.04
N ALA A 141 7.91 -3.81 -20.32
CA ALA A 141 6.94 -3.05 -21.10
C ALA A 141 5.60 -3.79 -21.26
N GLU A 142 5.65 -5.07 -21.62
CA GLU A 142 4.45 -5.91 -21.77
C GLU A 142 3.66 -6.01 -20.46
N ARG A 143 4.36 -6.26 -19.34
CA ARG A 143 3.74 -6.32 -18.01
C ARG A 143 3.22 -4.95 -17.55
N ALA A 144 3.93 -3.87 -17.86
CA ALA A 144 3.52 -2.51 -17.52
C ALA A 144 2.16 -2.16 -18.15
N GLU A 145 1.98 -2.44 -19.44
CA GLU A 145 0.70 -2.18 -20.12
C GLU A 145 -0.45 -2.99 -19.50
N ARG A 146 -0.21 -4.26 -19.14
CA ARG A 146 -1.20 -5.11 -18.46
C ARG A 146 -1.68 -4.52 -17.13
N PHE A 147 -0.83 -3.78 -16.42
CA PHE A 147 -1.17 -3.11 -15.16
C PHE A 147 -1.56 -1.63 -15.33
N GLY A 148 -1.79 -1.16 -16.56
CA GLY A 148 -2.19 0.22 -16.83
C GLY A 148 -1.04 1.25 -16.83
N LEU A 149 0.21 0.78 -16.72
CA LEU A 149 1.40 1.63 -16.77
C LEU A 149 1.84 1.85 -18.22
N ARG A 150 1.81 3.11 -18.67
CA ARG A 150 2.19 3.55 -20.00
C ARG A 150 3.67 3.88 -20.06
N LEU A 151 4.36 3.37 -21.07
CA LEU A 151 5.79 3.64 -21.29
C LEU A 151 6.12 5.13 -21.46
N ALA A 152 5.26 5.87 -22.14
CA ALA A 152 5.40 7.31 -22.35
C ALA A 152 4.84 8.16 -21.19
N GLY A 153 4.26 7.52 -20.17
CA GLY A 153 3.73 8.21 -19.01
C GLY A 153 4.85 8.70 -18.09
N THR A 154 4.56 9.71 -17.28
CA THR A 154 5.38 10.03 -16.11
C THR A 154 4.72 9.44 -14.86
N TYR A 155 5.53 9.07 -13.88
CA TYR A 155 5.06 8.47 -12.64
C TYR A 155 5.66 9.16 -11.42
N ILE A 156 4.83 9.29 -10.39
CA ILE A 156 5.19 9.76 -9.05
C ILE A 156 4.95 8.58 -8.09
N VAL A 157 5.91 8.36 -7.21
CA VAL A 157 5.79 7.46 -6.06
C VAL A 157 5.70 8.29 -4.79
N THR A 158 4.67 8.02 -4.02
CA THR A 158 4.48 8.56 -2.68
C THR A 158 4.73 7.44 -1.68
N ALA A 159 5.66 7.64 -0.75
CA ALA A 159 6.03 6.65 0.25
C ALA A 159 5.62 7.12 1.64
N ALA A 160 5.01 6.24 2.41
CA ALA A 160 4.61 6.48 3.78
C ALA A 160 5.40 5.59 4.75
N LYS A 161 5.80 6.18 5.87
CA LYS A 161 6.39 5.52 7.02
C LYS A 161 5.54 5.82 8.26
N ALA A 162 5.39 4.82 9.12
CA ALA A 162 4.82 4.98 10.45
C ALA A 162 5.71 4.27 11.47
N ASP A 163 5.37 4.38 12.76
CA ASP A 163 6.10 3.73 13.85
C ASP A 163 6.15 2.21 13.67
N HIS A 164 5.04 1.62 13.19
CA HIS A 164 4.96 0.23 12.81
C HIS A 164 5.15 0.07 11.29
N PRO A 165 5.99 -0.88 10.85
CA PRO A 165 6.18 -1.11 9.42
C PRO A 165 4.90 -1.62 8.77
N PHE A 166 4.58 -1.10 7.59
CA PHE A 166 3.46 -1.59 6.80
C PHE A 166 3.77 -2.97 6.22
N THR A 167 2.76 -3.83 6.21
CA THR A 167 2.86 -5.17 5.62
C THR A 167 1.70 -5.39 4.66
N ASP A 168 1.97 -6.16 3.61
CA ASP A 168 0.94 -6.49 2.64
C ASP A 168 -0.26 -7.16 3.30
N GLY A 169 -1.45 -6.64 3.00
CA GLY A 169 -2.70 -7.19 3.50
C GLY A 169 -3.05 -6.82 4.95
N ASP A 170 -2.25 -5.99 5.63
CA ASP A 170 -2.67 -5.45 6.92
C ASP A 170 -3.92 -4.56 6.80
N ALA A 171 -4.56 -4.27 7.92
CA ALA A 171 -5.84 -3.56 7.94
C ALA A 171 -5.70 -2.12 7.41
N VAL A 172 -4.59 -1.44 7.73
CA VAL A 172 -4.34 -0.06 7.32
C VAL A 172 -4.10 0.03 5.82
N THR A 173 -3.21 -0.82 5.28
CA THR A 173 -2.88 -0.93 3.86
C THR A 173 -4.12 -1.20 3.03
N ARG A 174 -4.91 -2.23 3.37
CA ARG A 174 -6.16 -2.55 2.67
C ARG A 174 -7.16 -1.41 2.74
N ARG A 175 -7.24 -0.72 3.88
CA ARG A 175 -8.18 0.38 4.05
C ARG A 175 -7.77 1.57 3.19
N VAL A 176 -6.51 1.99 3.21
CA VAL A 176 -5.99 3.08 2.37
C VAL A 176 -6.17 2.77 0.89
N GLU A 177 -5.82 1.55 0.46
CA GLU A 177 -6.04 1.08 -0.91
C GLU A 177 -7.52 1.16 -1.31
N SER A 178 -8.42 0.64 -0.48
CA SER A 178 -9.86 0.68 -0.76
C SER A 178 -10.44 2.09 -0.87
N LEU A 179 -9.85 3.07 -0.18
CA LEU A 179 -10.28 4.47 -0.24
C LEU A 179 -9.78 5.15 -1.53
N LEU A 180 -8.53 4.90 -1.90
CA LEU A 180 -7.96 5.40 -3.16
C LEU A 180 -8.69 4.84 -4.38
N LEU A 181 -8.98 3.54 -4.41
CA LEU A 181 -9.68 2.88 -5.51
C LEU A 181 -11.16 3.30 -5.65
N ARG A 182 -11.74 3.98 -4.65
CA ARG A 182 -13.08 4.61 -4.78
C ARG A 182 -13.04 5.94 -5.52
N GLN A 183 -11.90 6.60 -5.51
CA GLN A 183 -11.73 7.94 -6.08
C GLN A 183 -11.00 7.90 -7.43
N PHE A 184 -10.06 6.97 -7.57
CA PHE A 184 -9.26 6.78 -8.77
C PHE A 184 -9.59 5.43 -9.40
N ASP A 185 -9.50 5.38 -10.73
CA ASP A 185 -9.71 4.15 -11.45
C ASP A 185 -8.61 3.13 -11.08
N ALA A 186 -8.93 1.84 -11.01
CA ALA A 186 -7.99 0.82 -10.51
C ALA A 186 -6.73 0.64 -11.39
N HIS A 187 -6.77 1.19 -12.61
CA HIS A 187 -5.66 1.20 -13.56
C HIS A 187 -4.84 2.50 -13.50
N GLN A 188 -5.22 3.47 -12.65
CA GLN A 188 -4.55 4.75 -12.51
C GLN A 188 -3.66 4.82 -11.28
N VAL A 189 -3.99 4.12 -10.20
CA VAL A 189 -3.21 4.18 -8.96
C VAL A 189 -2.92 2.77 -8.48
N LEU A 190 -1.68 2.54 -8.04
CA LEU A 190 -1.25 1.28 -7.46
C LEU A 190 -0.76 1.51 -6.03
N VAL A 191 -1.35 0.79 -5.08
CA VAL A 191 -0.91 0.74 -3.69
C VAL A 191 -0.17 -0.57 -3.41
N THR A 192 0.99 -0.51 -2.77
CA THR A 192 1.79 -1.69 -2.43
C THR A 192 2.69 -1.41 -1.24
N THR A 193 3.37 -2.42 -0.69
CA THR A 193 4.34 -2.22 0.39
C THR A 193 5.76 -2.58 -0.05
N LYS A 194 6.77 -1.87 0.50
CA LYS A 194 8.19 -2.18 0.26
C LYS A 194 9.03 -1.77 1.45
N GLN A 195 9.81 -2.69 2.01
CA GLN A 195 10.73 -2.42 3.13
C GLN A 195 10.04 -1.71 4.32
N GLY A 196 8.81 -2.11 4.65
CA GLY A 196 8.02 -1.51 5.73
C GLY A 196 7.38 -0.16 5.39
N LEU A 197 7.51 0.32 4.15
CA LEU A 197 6.84 1.51 3.65
C LEU A 197 5.57 1.15 2.90
N LEU A 198 4.53 1.97 3.01
CA LEU A 198 3.35 1.92 2.15
C LEU A 198 3.57 2.86 0.98
N LEU A 199 3.42 2.36 -0.24
CA LEU A 199 3.68 3.08 -1.48
C LEU A 199 2.37 3.31 -2.24
N CYS A 200 2.25 4.50 -2.83
CA CYS A 200 1.24 4.85 -3.82
C CYS A 200 1.95 5.31 -5.10
N ILE A 201 1.73 4.58 -6.19
CA ILE A 201 2.29 4.86 -7.52
C ILE A 201 1.16 5.41 -8.38
N ALA A 202 1.35 6.61 -8.92
CA ALA A 202 0.35 7.29 -9.74
C ALA A 202 1.00 8.00 -10.93
N PRO A 203 0.28 8.18 -12.06
CA PRO A 203 0.70 9.05 -13.15
C PRO A 203 1.02 10.46 -12.63
N GLY A 204 2.08 11.08 -13.15
CA GLY A 204 2.46 12.45 -12.81
C GLY A 204 1.41 13.50 -13.18
N ALA A 205 0.50 13.16 -14.10
CA ALA A 205 -0.67 13.98 -14.44
C ALA A 205 -1.79 13.92 -13.38
N LEU A 206 -1.67 13.08 -12.34
CA LEU A 206 -2.60 12.94 -11.22
C LEU A 206 -1.92 13.33 -9.89
N PRO A 207 -1.45 14.59 -9.72
CA PRO A 207 -0.73 15.00 -8.51
C PRO A 207 -1.60 14.94 -7.25
N ASN A 208 -2.92 15.01 -7.39
CA ASN A 208 -3.85 14.87 -6.27
C ASN A 208 -3.79 13.48 -5.61
N ALA A 209 -3.36 12.43 -6.34
CA ALA A 209 -3.24 11.08 -5.77
C ALA A 209 -2.30 11.04 -4.54
N SER A 210 -1.21 11.80 -4.56
CA SER A 210 -0.29 11.93 -3.42
C SER A 210 -0.95 12.59 -2.21
N THR A 211 -1.72 13.66 -2.44
CA THR A 211 -2.43 14.38 -1.37
C THR A 211 -3.56 13.52 -0.78
N GLU A 212 -4.31 12.82 -1.64
CA GLU A 212 -5.35 11.87 -1.23
C GLU A 212 -4.77 10.73 -0.41
N PHE A 213 -3.66 10.14 -0.86
CA PHE A 213 -2.96 9.08 -0.16
C PHE A 213 -2.52 9.53 1.24
N ALA A 214 -1.88 10.70 1.35
CA ALA A 214 -1.44 11.23 2.64
C ALA A 214 -2.61 11.44 3.60
N ARG A 215 -3.70 12.05 3.12
CA ARG A 215 -4.89 12.24 3.96
C ARG A 215 -5.58 10.93 4.33
N HIS A 216 -5.67 9.96 3.42
CA HIS A 216 -6.28 8.67 3.75
C HIS A 216 -5.45 7.93 4.79
N LEU A 217 -4.13 7.99 4.69
CA LEU A 217 -3.25 7.42 5.71
C LEU A 217 -3.47 8.08 7.07
N GLU A 218 -3.46 9.41 7.13
CA GLU A 218 -3.70 10.16 8.38
C GLU A 218 -5.03 9.79 9.04
N ASN A 219 -6.09 9.57 8.25
CA ASN A 219 -7.41 9.18 8.77
C ASN A 219 -7.51 7.71 9.22
N VAL A 220 -6.62 6.84 8.72
CA VAL A 220 -6.69 5.40 8.96
C VAL A 220 -5.69 4.96 10.04
N LEU A 221 -4.59 5.69 10.20
CA LEU A 221 -3.63 5.41 11.24
C LEU A 221 -4.28 5.55 12.63
N PRO A 222 -3.93 4.67 13.57
CA PRO A 222 -4.35 4.81 14.97
C PRO A 222 -3.92 6.17 15.56
N PRO A 223 -4.70 6.76 16.49
CA PRO A 223 -4.37 8.07 17.08
C PRO A 223 -3.04 8.13 17.83
N ASP A 224 -2.50 6.98 18.23
CA ASP A 224 -1.22 6.81 18.92
C ASP A 224 -0.02 6.65 17.96
N GLN A 225 -0.27 6.60 16.65
CA GLN A 225 0.78 6.49 15.63
C GLN A 225 0.94 7.77 14.83
N VAL A 226 2.20 8.13 14.56
CA VAL A 226 2.53 9.26 13.68
C VAL A 226 3.02 8.72 12.35
N GLY A 227 2.32 9.09 11.28
CA GLY A 227 2.73 8.80 9.91
C GLY A 227 3.46 9.99 9.28
N GLN A 228 4.52 9.71 8.54
CA GLN A 228 5.13 10.66 7.61
C GLN A 228 5.05 10.15 6.18
N VAL A 229 4.74 11.05 5.27
CA VAL A 229 4.60 10.77 3.85
C VAL A 229 5.59 11.61 3.07
N ALA A 230 6.36 10.99 2.18
CA ALA A 230 7.23 11.68 1.24
C ALA A 230 6.77 11.46 -0.20
N VAL A 231 6.72 12.56 -0.96
CA VAL A 231 6.35 12.56 -2.37
C VAL A 231 7.63 12.69 -3.20
N GLY A 232 7.93 11.70 -4.02
CA GLY A 232 9.01 11.76 -5.01
C GLY A 232 8.66 12.67 -6.20
N ARG A 233 9.58 12.84 -7.14
CA ARG A 233 9.33 13.66 -8.34
C ARG A 233 8.77 12.82 -9.48
N ALA A 234 8.09 13.48 -10.40
CA ALA A 234 7.58 12.83 -11.60
C ALA A 234 8.74 12.47 -12.53
N HIS A 235 8.85 11.19 -12.90
CA HIS A 235 9.87 10.69 -13.85
C HIS A 235 9.24 9.87 -14.97
N PRO A 236 9.82 9.90 -16.19
CA PRO A 236 9.26 9.20 -17.35
C PRO A 236 9.46 7.68 -17.29
N GLY A 237 8.44 6.98 -17.78
CA GLY A 237 8.41 5.53 -17.98
C GLY A 237 8.45 4.70 -16.71
N PRO A 238 8.42 3.36 -16.84
CA PRO A 238 8.46 2.45 -15.70
C PRO A 238 9.72 2.64 -14.84
N GLY A 239 10.89 2.85 -15.46
CA GLY A 239 12.13 3.13 -14.73
C GLY A 239 12.08 4.43 -13.90
N GLY A 240 11.19 5.36 -14.25
CA GLY A 240 10.92 6.55 -13.45
C GLY A 240 10.27 6.26 -12.10
N ILE A 241 9.51 5.17 -11.98
CA ILE A 241 8.90 4.74 -10.72
C ILE A 241 9.98 4.44 -9.68
N LEU A 242 11.03 3.69 -10.04
CA LEU A 242 12.15 3.40 -9.15
C LEU A 242 12.85 4.70 -8.70
N ARG A 243 13.13 5.63 -9.62
CA ARG A 243 13.75 6.91 -9.26
C ARG A 243 12.89 7.72 -8.29
N SER A 244 11.59 7.83 -8.56
CA SER A 244 10.67 8.53 -7.67
C SER A 244 10.55 7.83 -6.31
N TYR A 245 10.61 6.50 -6.27
CA TYR A 245 10.61 5.73 -5.02
C TYR A 245 11.88 5.99 -4.20
N GLU A 246 13.06 5.94 -4.82
CA GLU A 246 14.34 6.23 -4.17
C GLU A 246 14.38 7.65 -3.60
N GLU A 247 13.85 8.63 -4.34
CA GLU A 247 13.70 10.00 -3.88
C GLU A 247 12.79 10.12 -2.65
N ALA A 248 11.61 9.47 -2.69
CA ALA A 248 10.67 9.48 -1.56
C ALA A 248 11.29 8.81 -0.32
N ARG A 249 11.97 7.66 -0.50
CA ARG A 249 12.68 6.97 0.59
C ARG A 249 13.80 7.82 1.18
N ALA A 250 14.67 8.40 0.34
CA ALA A 250 15.74 9.28 0.79
C ALA A 250 15.21 10.52 1.52
N THR A 251 14.06 11.04 1.10
CA THR A 251 13.37 12.17 1.75
C THR A 251 12.90 11.78 3.16
N LEU A 252 12.34 10.57 3.36
CA LEU A 252 11.96 10.07 4.69
C LEU A 252 13.18 9.86 5.60
N GLU A 253 14.27 9.32 5.06
CA GLU A 253 15.53 9.12 5.81
C GLU A 253 16.14 10.44 6.26
N LEU A 254 16.21 11.40 5.33
CA LEU A 254 16.69 12.74 5.61
C LEU A 254 15.82 13.46 6.64
N ALA A 255 14.49 13.36 6.53
CA ALA A 255 13.56 13.95 7.49
C ALA A 255 13.74 13.39 8.89
N ALA A 256 13.94 12.07 9.03
CA ALA A 256 14.21 11.44 10.31
C ALA A 256 15.52 11.96 10.92
N ALA A 257 16.60 12.01 10.14
CA ALA A 257 17.90 12.47 10.62
C ALA A 257 17.95 13.98 10.94
N LEU A 258 17.17 14.79 10.23
CA LEU A 258 17.01 16.22 10.50
C LEU A 258 15.90 16.51 11.55
N GLY A 259 15.22 15.50 12.07
CA GLY A 259 14.11 15.64 13.01
C GLY A 259 12.95 16.49 12.49
N LEU A 260 12.70 16.48 11.18
CA LEU A 260 11.59 17.20 10.56
C LEU A 260 10.27 16.57 11.00
N GLN A 261 9.31 17.40 11.40
CA GLN A 261 8.01 16.96 11.92
C GLN A 261 6.86 17.18 10.92
N SER A 262 7.15 17.60 9.69
CA SER A 262 6.11 17.79 8.68
C SER A 262 5.48 16.43 8.36
N PRO A 263 4.13 16.29 8.36
CA PRO A 263 3.47 15.04 8.04
C PRO A 263 3.62 14.68 6.56
N VAL A 264 3.78 15.69 5.69
CA VAL A 264 4.00 15.53 4.26
C VAL A 264 5.30 16.24 3.87
N LEU A 265 6.16 15.53 3.15
CA LEU A 265 7.47 15.97 2.71
C LEU A 265 7.54 15.89 1.19
N SER A 266 8.19 16.86 0.56
CA SER A 266 8.42 16.88 -0.88
C SER A 266 9.90 16.64 -1.16
N ALA A 267 10.20 15.66 -2.01
CA ALA A 267 11.58 15.43 -2.45
C ALA A 267 12.15 16.67 -3.15
N THR A 268 11.31 17.47 -3.81
CA THR A 268 11.72 18.72 -4.47
C THR A 268 12.22 19.76 -3.48
N GLU A 269 11.57 19.87 -2.32
CA GLU A 269 11.93 20.84 -1.27
C GLU A 269 13.22 20.44 -0.55
N LEU A 270 13.53 19.15 -0.52
CA LEU A 270 14.72 18.62 0.16
C LEU A 270 15.92 18.36 -0.76
N LEU A 271 15.86 18.76 -2.05
CA LEU A 271 16.96 18.55 -3.01
C LEU A 271 18.28 19.16 -2.55
N VAL A 272 18.26 20.35 -1.93
CA VAL A 272 19.47 21.03 -1.46
C VAL A 272 20.21 20.18 -0.42
N PHE A 273 19.46 19.54 0.48
CA PHE A 273 20.02 18.63 1.45
C PHE A 273 20.61 17.41 0.74
N GLN A 274 19.88 16.78 -0.18
CA GLN A 274 20.42 15.63 -0.95
C GLN A 274 21.74 15.97 -1.68
N VAL A 275 21.87 17.18 -2.22
CA VAL A 275 23.11 17.66 -2.85
C VAL A 275 24.22 17.82 -1.83
N LEU A 276 23.97 18.51 -0.72
CA LEU A 276 24.93 18.67 0.37
C LEU A 276 25.45 17.31 0.85
N PHE A 277 24.57 16.31 0.93
CA PHE A 277 24.84 15.01 1.53
C PHE A 277 25.36 13.92 0.57
N ARG A 278 25.63 14.25 -0.68
CA ARG A 278 26.13 13.27 -1.66
C ARG A 278 27.58 12.86 -1.41
N ASP A 279 28.38 13.77 -0.85
CA ASP A 279 29.78 13.52 -0.49
C ASP A 279 29.92 13.41 1.04
N ARG A 280 29.73 12.20 1.54
CA ARG A 280 29.79 11.92 2.98
C ARG A 280 31.16 12.25 3.58
N ALA A 281 32.25 12.04 2.83
CA ALA A 281 33.60 12.32 3.31
C ALA A 281 33.82 13.83 3.47
N ALA A 282 33.37 14.64 2.50
CA ALA A 282 33.43 16.09 2.60
C ALA A 282 32.62 16.63 3.80
N ILE A 283 31.52 15.98 4.17
CA ILE A 283 30.72 16.40 5.33
C ILE A 283 31.38 16.01 6.64
N ILE A 284 31.96 14.81 6.73
CA ILE A 284 32.74 14.41 7.90
C ILE A 284 33.88 15.42 8.12
N ASP A 285 34.61 15.77 7.07
CA ASP A 285 35.69 16.76 7.13
C ASP A 285 35.16 18.16 7.50
N LEU A 286 34.04 18.60 6.91
CA LEU A 286 33.39 19.86 7.25
C LEU A 286 33.00 19.92 8.73
N VAL A 287 32.35 18.88 9.25
CA VAL A 287 31.92 18.81 10.66
C VAL A 287 33.14 18.76 11.57
N GLY A 288 34.12 17.91 11.29
CA GLY A 288 35.34 17.79 12.09
C GLY A 288 36.14 19.09 12.12
N THR A 289 36.29 19.75 10.98
CA THR A 289 37.06 20.99 10.85
C THR A 289 36.34 22.19 11.49
N VAL A 290 35.05 22.37 11.19
CA VAL A 290 34.29 23.57 11.62
C VAL A 290 33.75 23.43 13.04
N LEU A 291 33.20 22.26 13.39
CA LEU A 291 32.50 22.04 14.66
C LEU A 291 33.31 21.21 15.66
N GLY A 292 34.29 20.42 15.24
CA GLY A 292 35.18 19.68 16.15
C GLY A 292 35.80 20.52 17.28
N PRO A 293 36.19 21.80 17.05
CA PRO A 293 36.66 22.66 18.14
C PRO A 293 35.66 22.89 19.28
N LEU A 294 34.35 22.67 19.06
CA LEU A 294 33.31 22.80 20.07
C LEU A 294 33.43 21.77 21.20
N ASP A 295 34.07 20.62 20.96
CA ASP A 295 34.32 19.62 22.01
C ASP A 295 35.22 20.12 23.14
N LYS A 296 36.01 21.17 22.88
CA LYS A 296 36.81 21.85 23.90
C LYS A 296 35.96 22.70 24.87
N SER A 297 34.65 22.84 24.60
CA SER A 297 33.73 23.53 25.49
C SER A 297 33.45 22.72 26.75
N ARG A 298 33.24 23.42 27.87
CA ARG A 298 32.83 22.78 29.12
C ARG A 298 31.42 22.20 28.94
N GLY A 299 31.29 20.88 29.04
CA GLY A 299 30.04 20.16 28.77
C GLY A 299 29.92 19.61 27.34
N GLY A 300 31.00 19.61 26.55
CA GLY A 300 31.04 19.07 25.19
C GLY A 300 30.43 20.00 24.14
N ALA A 301 30.38 19.52 22.89
CA ALA A 301 29.84 20.30 21.77
C ALA A 301 28.31 20.48 21.81
N MET A 302 27.57 19.53 22.41
CA MET A 302 26.11 19.46 22.32
C MET A 302 25.37 20.76 22.70
N PRO A 303 25.65 21.44 23.83
CA PRO A 303 24.92 22.66 24.20
C PRO A 303 25.12 23.82 23.22
N LEU A 304 26.28 23.87 22.54
CA LEU A 304 26.58 24.89 21.54
C LEU A 304 25.95 24.55 20.18
N LEU A 305 25.86 23.26 19.83
CA LEU A 305 25.09 22.81 18.67
C LEU A 305 23.59 23.07 18.80
N GLU A 306 23.01 22.82 19.98
CA GLU A 306 21.61 23.17 20.26
C GLU A 306 21.38 24.67 20.11
N THR A 307 22.35 25.49 20.54
CA THR A 307 22.31 26.95 20.40
C THR A 307 22.30 27.35 18.92
N LEU A 308 23.21 26.82 18.11
CA LEU A 308 23.28 27.08 16.67
C LEU A 308 22.01 26.61 15.95
N SER A 309 21.55 25.39 16.24
CA SER A 309 20.33 24.82 15.67
C SER A 309 19.11 25.68 15.96
N ALA A 310 18.93 26.12 17.21
CA ALA A 310 17.84 27.00 17.59
C ALA A 310 17.96 28.40 16.95
N TYR A 311 19.19 28.90 16.80
CA TYR A 311 19.46 30.19 16.17
C TYR A 311 19.04 30.18 14.69
N PHE A 312 19.49 29.20 13.91
CA PHE A 312 19.13 29.08 12.49
C PHE A 312 17.64 28.77 12.30
N ALA A 313 17.07 27.87 13.13
CA ALA A 313 15.64 27.53 13.06
C ALA A 313 14.67 28.67 13.45
N THR A 314 15.18 29.81 13.90
CA THR A 314 14.37 31.01 14.21
C THR A 314 14.70 32.19 13.30
N GLY A 315 15.38 31.95 12.17
CA GLY A 315 15.80 33.00 11.25
C GLY A 315 16.74 33.99 11.91
N GLU A 316 17.72 33.48 12.67
CA GLU A 316 18.78 34.27 13.33
C GLU A 316 18.26 35.24 14.41
N ASN A 317 17.06 34.98 14.94
CA ASN A 317 16.50 35.76 16.03
C ASN A 317 16.93 35.21 17.39
N ALA A 318 18.01 35.78 17.95
CA ALA A 318 18.58 35.36 19.23
C ALA A 318 17.55 35.38 20.39
N ALA A 319 16.61 36.32 20.40
CA ALA A 319 15.59 36.39 21.44
C ALA A 319 14.56 35.27 21.32
N ALA A 320 14.15 34.92 20.10
CA ALA A 320 13.26 33.78 19.85
C ALA A 320 13.96 32.45 20.15
N ALA A 321 15.21 32.29 19.73
CA ALA A 321 16.01 31.10 19.99
C ALA A 321 16.27 30.89 21.50
N ALA A 322 16.61 31.96 22.23
CA ALA A 322 16.80 31.91 23.68
C ALA A 322 15.53 31.42 24.40
N ARG A 323 14.35 31.90 24.00
CA ARG A 323 13.08 31.41 24.55
C ARG A 323 12.85 29.93 24.28
N ARG A 324 13.16 29.43 23.07
CA ARG A 324 13.03 28.00 22.73
C ARG A 324 13.93 27.10 23.58
N LEU A 325 15.11 27.59 23.97
CA LEU A 325 16.05 26.86 24.84
C LEU A 325 15.90 27.18 26.33
N PHE A 326 14.86 27.94 26.73
CA PHE A 326 14.65 28.39 28.12
C PHE A 326 15.86 29.14 28.72
N LEU A 327 16.56 29.92 27.90
CA LEU A 327 17.72 30.73 28.29
C LEU A 327 17.37 32.23 28.31
N SER A 328 18.12 33.01 29.09
CA SER A 328 18.13 34.46 28.91
C SER A 328 18.83 34.82 27.59
N VAL A 329 18.42 35.93 26.97
CA VAL A 329 19.05 36.42 25.73
C VAL A 329 20.55 36.62 25.92
N ARG A 330 20.98 37.14 27.09
CA ARG A 330 22.40 37.32 27.43
C ARG A 330 23.17 35.99 27.47
N ALA A 331 22.59 34.95 28.09
CA ALA A 331 23.22 33.63 28.13
C ALA A 331 23.31 33.00 26.73
N PHE A 332 22.29 33.22 25.89
CA PHE A 332 22.29 32.77 24.51
C PHE A 332 23.36 33.47 23.67
N THR A 333 23.46 34.80 23.74
CA THR A 333 24.49 35.58 23.04
C THR A 333 25.89 35.16 23.47
N TYR A 334 26.10 34.91 24.78
CA TYR A 334 27.36 34.39 25.30
C TYR A 334 27.73 33.03 24.67
N ARG A 335 26.76 32.13 24.48
CA ARG A 335 27.01 30.85 23.78
C ARG A 335 27.39 31.06 22.32
N LEU A 336 26.77 32.01 21.61
CA LEU A 336 27.16 32.36 20.23
C LEU A 336 28.58 32.95 20.17
N ASP A 337 28.95 33.83 21.11
CA ASP A 337 30.32 34.37 21.20
C ASP A 337 31.33 33.26 21.49
N ARG A 338 30.93 32.27 22.31
CA ARG A 338 31.75 31.10 22.60
C ARG A 338 31.97 30.23 21.37
N VAL A 339 30.94 30.03 20.53
CA VAL A 339 31.09 29.35 19.23
C VAL A 339 32.15 30.07 18.41
N LYS A 340 32.00 31.39 18.20
CA LYS A 340 32.97 32.20 17.44
C LYS A 340 34.39 32.04 17.96
N HIS A 341 34.58 32.08 19.28
CA HIS A 341 35.90 31.94 19.88
C HIS A 341 36.53 30.55 19.66
N LEU A 342 35.72 29.49 19.67
CA LEU A 342 36.20 28.12 19.51
C LEU A 342 36.42 27.72 18.04
N THR A 343 35.49 28.08 17.15
CA THR A 343 35.48 27.66 15.74
C THR A 343 36.13 28.66 14.80
N GLY A 344 36.36 29.90 15.25
CA GLY A 344 36.79 31.01 14.41
C GLY A 344 35.70 31.58 13.49
N HIS A 345 34.50 30.97 13.47
CA HIS A 345 33.39 31.39 12.62
C HIS A 345 32.32 32.10 13.45
N ASP A 346 31.96 33.32 13.07
CA ASP A 346 30.87 34.09 13.68
C ASP A 346 29.52 33.67 13.10
N PRO A 347 28.59 33.11 13.90
CA PRO A 347 27.26 32.74 13.43
C PRO A 347 26.42 33.92 12.88
N ARG A 348 26.84 35.17 13.16
CA ARG A 348 26.16 36.40 12.77
C ARG A 348 26.75 37.05 11.52
N ASP A 349 27.92 36.57 11.07
CA ASP A 349 28.55 37.05 9.85
C ASP A 349 27.97 36.28 8.65
N PRO A 350 27.29 36.93 7.70
CA PRO A 350 26.65 36.26 6.57
C PRO A 350 27.59 35.35 5.76
N GLU A 351 28.88 35.70 5.62
CA GLU A 351 29.85 34.91 4.85
C GLU A 351 30.25 33.63 5.59
N GLN A 352 30.28 33.67 6.92
CA GLN A 352 30.71 32.54 7.77
C GLN A 352 29.53 31.69 8.24
N ARG A 353 28.33 32.29 8.30
CA ARG A 353 27.08 31.69 8.74
C ARG A 353 26.74 30.43 7.95
N PHE A 354 26.84 30.49 6.63
CA PHE A 354 26.48 29.37 5.76
C PHE A 354 27.34 28.13 6.07
N THR A 355 28.64 28.32 6.27
CA THR A 355 29.57 27.24 6.66
C THR A 355 29.15 26.59 7.98
N LEU A 356 28.80 27.40 8.99
CA LEU A 356 28.32 26.90 10.28
C LEU A 356 26.97 26.18 10.15
N GLU A 357 26.02 26.73 9.39
CA GLU A 357 24.70 26.15 9.18
C GLU A 357 24.81 24.80 8.45
N ALA A 358 25.62 24.72 7.39
CA ALA A 358 25.90 23.48 6.67
C ALA A 358 26.57 22.44 7.57
N ALA A 359 27.55 22.84 8.38
CA ALA A 359 28.19 21.95 9.33
C ALA A 359 27.21 21.45 10.41
N VAL A 360 26.33 22.31 10.94
CA VAL A 360 25.30 21.89 11.92
C VAL A 360 24.33 20.89 11.31
N LEU A 361 23.91 21.09 10.05
CA LEU A 361 23.08 20.12 9.33
C LEU A 361 23.82 18.77 9.16
N GLY A 362 25.10 18.83 8.77
CA GLY A 362 25.96 17.65 8.67
C GLY A 362 26.11 16.90 10.00
N ALA A 363 26.32 17.62 11.10
CA ALA A 363 26.43 17.04 12.44
C ALA A 363 25.17 16.26 12.84
N ARG A 364 23.98 16.83 12.60
CA ARG A 364 22.69 16.15 12.89
C ARG A 364 22.53 14.86 12.09
N LEU A 365 22.93 14.87 10.82
CA LEU A 365 22.87 13.70 9.95
C LEU A 365 23.86 12.60 10.30
N LEU A 366 25.05 13.00 10.75
CA LEU A 366 26.06 12.07 11.25
C LEU A 366 25.80 11.64 12.70
N ASN A 367 24.74 12.16 13.33
CA ASN A 367 24.44 11.98 14.74
C ASN A 367 25.61 12.37 15.67
N TRP A 368 26.40 13.37 15.28
CA TRP A 368 27.51 13.91 16.06
C TRP A 368 27.00 14.99 17.03
N PRO A 369 27.48 15.05 18.29
CA PRO A 369 28.61 14.32 18.89
C PRO A 369 28.25 12.99 19.57
N ASP A 370 27.00 12.52 19.48
CA ASP A 370 26.60 11.26 20.12
C ASP A 370 27.23 10.02 19.46
N GLN A 371 27.60 10.13 18.18
CA GLN A 371 28.48 9.21 17.45
C GLN A 371 29.76 9.93 17.05
N GLU A 372 30.90 9.25 17.25
CA GLU A 372 32.19 9.74 16.77
C GLU A 372 32.22 9.80 15.25
N LEU A 373 32.91 10.81 14.72
CA LEU A 373 33.12 10.94 13.29
C LEU A 373 34.02 9.78 12.81
N PRO A 374 33.67 9.09 11.72
CA PRO A 374 34.55 8.09 11.13
C PRO A 374 35.86 8.72 10.65
N ASP A 375 36.96 7.97 10.80
CA ASP A 375 38.29 8.33 10.27
C ASP A 375 38.32 8.46 8.74
#